data_AF-A0A8H5CTN9-F1
#
_entry.id   AF-A0A8H5CTN9-F1
#
_cell.length_a   1.000
_cell.length_b   1.000
_cell.length_c   1.000
_cell.angle_alpha   90.00
_cell.angle_beta   90.00
_cell.angle_gamma   90.00
#
_symmetry.space_group_name_H-M   'P 1'
#
loop_
_entity.id
_entity.type
_entity.pdbx_description
1 polymer ?
#
loop_
_entity_poly.entity_id
_entity_poly.type
_entity_poly.pdbx_seq_one_letter_code
_entity_poly.pdbx_strand_id
1 'polypeptide(L)'
;MDMMLQTTGQPTLPWHEERAVAISAVRRACIVTQKVFETLVNTDYMTKNDQSPVTVGDYAAQAVIASILGTVFPEDPIVGEEDAAELRKSENKELTHHVTGLVNEGLTDERLPYEKEEWAIGVGYDISPREVRDAIDRGNYEGGSVGRMWTIDPIDGTKGFLRGEQYAVCLSLLIDGKPTVAVIGCPNLPHRTSKPDGPKGYIFVAVKDQGAERLSMKGFDPTIITMPTVHPADLIMLESVESGHSSHSFNSRVSELLTIEEPPMRMDSQAKYCALAMGRGQLYLRMPTRADYEEKIWDHAPGSLLIEEAGGVVTDSRGNSLDFGMGRTLGKNNGIVACSKYVHPKVLDAIRVAMREGRKRAKSREALKAAAAAAANATPEPENPPPHEPTQESRDTEKENRPMDDAETYMITIGLGNGDRAVMGLPNPEGSSAMGVFGGTIWGVVYVVKQVTESVQATKQKMKEKGYDISGKGVSIKTSKRFDRQDYIDATQRGMMKTMTATSFNRRADSIDGSHSPNSNSSARSSPVNSATASSFSARPAVQRAMSSNSAKSAEKKSLFGSNKNTL
;
A
#
# COMPACT_ATOMS: atom_id res chain seq x y z
N MET A 1 17.12 -28.05 14.92
CA MET A 1 15.73 -28.49 15.15
C MET A 1 15.39 -29.74 14.33
N ASP A 2 16.04 -30.00 13.18
CA ASP A 2 15.84 -31.24 12.39
C ASP A 2 16.58 -32.50 12.89
N MET A 3 17.46 -32.40 13.88
CA MET A 3 18.15 -33.57 14.42
C MET A 3 17.38 -34.33 15.53
N MET A 4 16.15 -33.93 15.85
CA MET A 4 15.31 -34.64 16.86
C MET A 4 13.99 -35.21 16.32
N LEU A 5 13.74 -35.17 15.00
CA LEU A 5 12.53 -35.75 14.40
C LEU A 5 12.78 -37.00 13.54
N GLN A 6 14.01 -37.49 13.44
CA GLN A 6 14.32 -38.75 12.71
C GLN A 6 14.08 -40.03 13.52
N THR A 7 13.24 -39.98 14.55
CA THR A 7 12.73 -41.18 15.24
C THR A 7 11.23 -41.05 15.45
N THR A 8 10.45 -41.21 14.38
CA THR A 8 9.14 -41.91 14.34
C THR A 8 8.61 -41.79 12.91
N GLY A 9 8.06 -42.87 12.35
CA GLY A 9 7.50 -42.93 10.99
C GLY A 9 6.20 -42.12 10.83
N GLN A 10 6.20 -40.85 11.21
CA GLN A 10 5.14 -39.91 10.88
C GLN A 10 5.24 -39.55 9.39
N PRO A 11 4.13 -39.55 8.63
CA PRO A 11 4.13 -39.10 7.25
C PRO A 11 4.54 -37.63 7.20
N THR A 12 5.51 -37.30 6.35
CA THR A 12 5.87 -35.90 6.07
C THR A 12 4.65 -35.18 5.51
N LEU A 13 4.31 -34.02 6.09
CA LEU A 13 3.22 -33.19 5.56
C LEU A 13 3.48 -32.84 4.08
N PRO A 14 2.44 -32.76 3.23
CA PRO A 14 2.60 -32.30 1.86
C PRO A 14 3.32 -30.95 1.80
N TRP A 15 4.08 -30.73 0.73
CA TRP A 15 4.77 -29.47 0.45
C TRP A 15 5.91 -29.10 1.42
N HIS A 16 6.41 -30.06 2.21
CA HIS A 16 7.48 -29.81 3.17
C HIS A 16 8.76 -29.28 2.51
N GLU A 17 9.17 -29.86 1.38
CA GLU A 17 10.36 -29.43 0.65
C GLU A 17 10.17 -28.06 0.00
N GLU A 18 9.05 -27.83 -0.67
CA GLU A 18 8.69 -26.55 -1.27
C GLU A 18 8.65 -25.42 -0.25
N ARG A 19 8.07 -25.67 0.92
CA ARG A 19 8.08 -24.72 2.04
C ARG A 19 9.50 -24.38 2.47
N ALA A 20 10.35 -25.39 2.68
CA ALA A 20 11.73 -25.19 3.16
C ALA A 20 12.58 -24.42 2.13
N VAL A 21 12.45 -24.78 0.84
CA VAL A 21 13.13 -24.11 -0.28
C VAL A 21 12.65 -22.67 -0.41
N ALA A 22 11.33 -22.42 -0.36
CA ALA A 22 10.76 -21.08 -0.47
C ALA A 22 11.20 -20.16 0.68
N ILE A 23 11.26 -20.67 1.92
CA ILE A 23 11.80 -19.93 3.07
C ILE A 23 13.25 -19.53 2.82
N SER A 24 14.08 -20.47 2.36
CA SER A 24 15.49 -20.22 2.05
C SER A 24 15.64 -19.17 0.94
N ALA A 25 14.91 -19.33 -0.15
CA ALA A 25 14.96 -18.44 -1.30
C ALA A 25 14.55 -17.01 -0.94
N VAL A 26 13.43 -16.83 -0.24
CA VAL A 26 12.97 -15.50 0.20
C VAL A 26 13.92 -14.90 1.23
N ARG A 27 14.49 -15.70 2.15
CA ARG A 27 15.51 -15.22 3.09
C ARG A 27 16.71 -14.64 2.35
N ARG A 28 17.28 -15.40 1.41
CA ARG A 28 18.48 -15.01 0.67
C ARG A 28 18.21 -13.79 -0.19
N ALA A 29 17.04 -13.70 -0.82
CA ALA A 29 16.62 -12.48 -1.51
C ALA A 29 16.50 -11.29 -0.57
N CYS A 30 15.93 -11.46 0.63
CA CYS A 30 15.85 -10.39 1.63
C CYS A 30 17.22 -9.85 2.05
N ILE A 31 18.25 -10.70 2.16
CA ILE A 31 19.62 -10.25 2.46
C ILE A 31 20.08 -9.25 1.39
N VAL A 32 19.87 -9.59 0.13
CA VAL A 32 20.27 -8.76 -1.00
C VAL A 32 19.47 -7.46 -1.04
N THR A 33 18.14 -7.53 -0.91
CA THR A 33 17.30 -6.32 -0.93
C THR A 33 17.59 -5.40 0.25
N GLN A 34 17.89 -5.93 1.44
CA GLN A 34 18.31 -5.13 2.60
C GLN A 34 19.61 -4.37 2.33
N LYS A 35 20.60 -5.02 1.71
CA LYS A 35 21.86 -4.35 1.36
C LYS A 35 21.67 -3.21 0.36
N VAL A 36 20.86 -3.45 -0.67
CA VAL A 36 20.51 -2.41 -1.66
C VAL A 36 19.75 -1.27 -0.97
N PHE A 37 18.79 -1.61 -0.10
CA PHE A 37 18.00 -0.64 0.66
C PHE A 37 18.87 0.24 1.57
N GLU A 38 19.81 -0.37 2.31
CA GLU A 38 20.73 0.36 3.18
C GLU A 38 21.66 1.29 2.38
N THR A 39 22.14 0.84 1.22
CA THR A 39 22.96 1.68 0.32
C THR A 39 22.16 2.88 -0.19
N LEU A 40 20.90 2.65 -0.57
CA LEU A 40 19.96 3.68 -1.02
C LEU A 40 19.64 4.70 0.06
N VAL A 41 19.39 4.25 1.29
CA VAL A 41 19.00 5.14 2.41
C VAL A 41 20.19 5.91 2.98
N ASN A 42 21.38 5.31 3.01
CA ASN A 42 22.57 5.94 3.60
C ASN A 42 23.32 6.88 2.65
N THR A 43 23.04 6.80 1.35
CA THR A 43 23.63 7.69 0.36
C THR A 43 22.53 8.63 -0.13
N ASP A 44 22.83 9.93 -0.32
CA ASP A 44 21.98 10.82 -1.12
C ASP A 44 22.04 10.39 -2.61
N TYR A 45 21.70 9.14 -2.92
CA TYR A 45 21.76 8.49 -4.25
C TYR A 45 20.67 9.04 -5.20
N MET A 46 20.24 10.29 -4.97
CA MET A 46 19.40 11.08 -5.85
C MET A 46 20.28 12.02 -6.69
N THR A 47 21.21 11.47 -7.47
CA THR A 47 21.76 12.06 -8.72
C THR A 47 23.05 11.33 -9.10
N LYS A 48 22.94 10.34 -10.00
CA LYS A 48 23.86 10.09 -11.13
C LYS A 48 23.55 8.71 -11.72
N ASN A 49 23.24 8.73 -13.01
CA ASN A 49 23.09 7.61 -13.95
C ASN A 49 21.82 6.76 -13.76
N ASP A 50 20.84 7.03 -14.62
CA ASP A 50 19.78 6.22 -15.28
C ASP A 50 19.36 4.81 -14.81
N GLN A 51 19.84 4.29 -13.68
CA GLN A 51 19.53 2.96 -13.20
C GLN A 51 19.08 3.07 -11.76
N SER A 52 17.77 3.01 -11.55
CA SER A 52 17.21 3.17 -10.22
C SER A 52 17.73 2.03 -9.32
N PRO A 53 18.14 2.32 -8.09
CA PRO A 53 18.59 1.30 -7.15
C PRO A 53 17.55 0.19 -6.89
N VAL A 54 16.28 0.45 -7.18
CA VAL A 54 15.21 -0.57 -7.11
C VAL A 54 15.41 -1.61 -8.20
N THR A 55 15.60 -1.18 -9.44
CA THR A 55 15.84 -2.05 -10.60
C THR A 55 16.97 -3.06 -10.37
N VAL A 56 18.04 -2.64 -9.68
CA VAL A 56 19.13 -3.53 -9.28
C VAL A 56 18.67 -4.58 -8.27
N GLY A 57 17.93 -4.14 -7.25
CA GLY A 57 17.39 -5.01 -6.21
C GLY A 57 16.37 -6.01 -6.75
N ASP A 58 15.48 -5.59 -7.64
CA ASP A 58 14.49 -6.45 -8.29
C ASP A 58 15.14 -7.58 -9.08
N TYR A 59 16.09 -7.24 -9.97
CA TYR A 59 16.83 -8.24 -10.74
C TYR A 59 17.58 -9.21 -9.83
N ALA A 60 18.25 -8.70 -8.79
CA ALA A 60 19.05 -9.54 -7.92
C ALA A 60 18.17 -10.47 -7.07
N ALA A 61 17.08 -9.98 -6.51
CA ALA A 61 16.13 -10.78 -5.72
C ALA A 61 15.46 -11.87 -6.59
N GLN A 62 14.98 -11.52 -7.79
CA GLN A 62 14.39 -12.50 -8.70
C GLN A 62 15.42 -13.56 -9.11
N ALA A 63 16.65 -13.15 -9.47
CA ALA A 63 17.71 -14.09 -9.85
C ALA A 63 18.06 -15.05 -8.71
N VAL A 64 18.18 -14.58 -7.46
CA VAL A 64 18.44 -15.44 -6.30
C VAL A 64 17.34 -16.49 -6.14
N ILE A 65 16.08 -16.06 -6.14
CA ILE A 65 14.93 -16.97 -5.96
C ILE A 65 14.85 -17.96 -7.12
N ALA A 66 14.91 -17.48 -8.37
CA ALA A 66 14.79 -18.30 -9.56
C ALA A 66 15.97 -19.28 -9.74
N SER A 67 17.18 -18.93 -9.28
CA SER A 67 18.33 -19.85 -9.28
C SER A 67 18.10 -21.01 -8.31
N ILE A 68 17.65 -20.72 -7.09
CA ILE A 68 17.38 -21.75 -6.08
C ILE A 68 16.24 -22.66 -6.54
N LEU A 69 15.14 -22.08 -7.04
CA LEU A 69 14.03 -22.86 -7.58
C LEU A 69 14.45 -23.67 -8.82
N GLY A 70 15.27 -23.11 -9.70
CA GLY A 70 15.74 -23.80 -10.90
C GLY A 70 16.67 -24.97 -10.61
N THR A 71 17.39 -24.94 -9.49
CA THR A 71 18.19 -26.08 -9.01
C THR A 71 17.30 -27.19 -8.45
N VAL A 72 16.36 -26.85 -7.57
CA VAL A 72 15.57 -27.86 -6.81
C VAL A 72 14.37 -28.37 -7.61
N PHE A 73 13.73 -27.50 -8.39
CA PHE A 73 12.54 -27.79 -9.20
C PHE A 73 12.77 -27.34 -10.65
N PRO A 74 13.67 -28.01 -11.40
CA PRO A 74 14.10 -27.54 -12.72
C PRO A 74 12.96 -27.44 -13.74
N GLU A 75 11.96 -28.31 -13.63
CA GLU A 75 10.80 -28.37 -14.52
C GLU A 75 9.67 -27.40 -14.13
N ASP A 76 9.73 -26.77 -12.96
CA ASP A 76 8.68 -25.84 -12.53
C ASP A 76 8.81 -24.51 -13.30
N PRO A 77 7.75 -24.08 -14.01
CA PRO A 77 7.70 -22.76 -14.62
C PRO A 77 7.55 -21.66 -13.56
N ILE A 78 8.05 -20.46 -13.88
CA ILE A 78 8.03 -19.31 -12.98
C ILE A 78 7.38 -18.10 -13.68
N VAL A 79 6.42 -17.48 -13.02
CA VAL A 79 5.85 -16.17 -13.38
C VAL A 79 6.50 -15.11 -12.48
N GLY A 80 7.60 -14.53 -12.93
CA GLY A 80 8.30 -13.42 -12.26
C GLY A 80 7.90 -12.08 -12.85
N GLU A 81 8.03 -11.00 -12.09
CA GLU A 81 7.75 -9.63 -12.56
C GLU A 81 8.76 -9.16 -13.62
N GLU A 82 10.05 -9.48 -13.41
CA GLU A 82 11.16 -8.93 -14.19
C GLU A 82 11.60 -9.82 -15.34
N ASP A 83 12.25 -9.22 -16.35
CA ASP A 83 12.93 -9.90 -17.44
C ASP A 83 14.39 -9.39 -17.61
N ALA A 84 15.25 -10.16 -18.26
CA ALA A 84 16.66 -9.80 -18.40
C ALA A 84 16.98 -8.94 -19.64
N ALA A 85 16.00 -8.40 -20.36
CA ALA A 85 16.23 -7.71 -21.64
C ALA A 85 17.19 -6.52 -21.50
N GLU A 86 17.04 -5.71 -20.44
CA GLU A 86 17.95 -4.60 -20.16
C GLU A 86 19.36 -5.07 -19.82
N LEU A 87 19.51 -6.17 -19.07
CA LEU A 87 20.81 -6.75 -18.71
C LEU A 87 21.54 -7.39 -19.90
N ARG A 88 20.82 -7.70 -20.98
CA ARG A 88 21.43 -8.26 -22.21
C ARG A 88 22.04 -7.18 -23.10
N LYS A 89 21.71 -5.89 -22.91
CA LYS A 89 22.26 -4.80 -23.71
C LYS A 89 23.74 -4.61 -23.44
N SER A 90 24.54 -4.44 -24.50
CA SER A 90 26.00 -4.30 -24.40
C SER A 90 26.46 -3.06 -23.62
N GLU A 91 25.62 -2.03 -23.55
CA GLU A 91 25.85 -0.81 -22.76
C GLU A 91 25.63 -1.01 -21.24
N ASN A 92 24.89 -2.05 -20.84
CA ASN A 92 24.52 -2.34 -19.45
C ASN A 92 25.42 -3.41 -18.80
N LYS A 93 26.69 -3.53 -19.25
CA LYS A 93 27.65 -4.49 -18.68
C LYS A 93 27.93 -4.24 -17.20
N GLU A 94 28.09 -2.98 -16.81
CA GLU A 94 28.34 -2.61 -15.41
C GLU A 94 27.13 -2.94 -14.52
N LEU A 95 25.91 -2.67 -15.00
CA LEU A 95 24.69 -3.09 -14.31
C LEU A 95 24.66 -4.60 -14.09
N THR A 96 24.95 -5.35 -15.15
CA THR A 96 24.94 -6.82 -15.10
C THR A 96 25.98 -7.34 -14.10
N HIS A 97 27.20 -6.79 -14.10
CA HIS A 97 28.21 -7.15 -13.11
C HIS A 97 27.77 -6.80 -11.68
N HIS A 98 27.16 -5.64 -11.48
CA HIS A 98 26.68 -5.23 -10.17
C HIS A 98 25.57 -6.14 -9.64
N VAL A 99 24.55 -6.43 -10.48
CA VAL A 99 23.50 -7.41 -10.18
C VAL A 99 24.11 -8.78 -9.88
N THR A 100 25.06 -9.25 -10.70
CA THR A 100 25.73 -10.55 -10.48
C THR A 100 26.45 -10.61 -9.15
N GLY A 101 27.15 -9.54 -8.76
CA GLY A 101 27.80 -9.45 -7.46
C GLY A 101 26.80 -9.62 -6.31
N LEU A 102 25.69 -8.88 -6.35
CA LEU A 102 24.63 -8.97 -5.35
C LEU A 102 23.97 -10.36 -5.29
N VAL A 103 23.70 -10.97 -6.44
CA VAL A 103 23.16 -12.33 -6.52
C VAL A 103 24.10 -13.33 -5.86
N ASN A 104 25.39 -13.26 -6.18
CA ASN A 104 26.38 -14.16 -5.60
C ASN A 104 26.56 -13.94 -4.11
N GLU A 105 26.44 -12.72 -3.60
CA GLU A 105 26.39 -12.50 -2.14
C GLU A 105 25.20 -13.22 -1.48
N GLY A 106 24.00 -13.14 -2.08
CA GLY A 106 22.81 -13.84 -1.56
C GLY A 106 22.91 -15.37 -1.67
N LEU A 107 23.44 -15.89 -2.78
CA LEU A 107 23.60 -17.33 -3.00
C LEU A 107 24.73 -17.93 -2.18
N THR A 108 25.80 -17.19 -1.92
CA THR A 108 26.99 -17.70 -1.22
C THR A 108 27.02 -17.42 0.28
N ASP A 109 26.01 -16.72 0.82
CA ASP A 109 25.83 -16.55 2.27
C ASP A 109 25.84 -17.90 3.00
N GLU A 110 26.36 -17.90 4.23
CA GLU A 110 26.60 -19.12 5.01
C GLU A 110 25.33 -19.98 5.11
N ARG A 111 25.48 -21.29 4.90
CA ARG A 111 24.35 -22.21 4.98
C ARG A 111 23.83 -22.31 6.42
N LEU A 112 22.53 -22.15 6.59
CA LEU A 112 21.85 -22.42 7.85
C LEU A 112 21.59 -23.93 8.02
N PRO A 113 21.40 -24.43 9.26
CA PRO A 113 21.28 -25.87 9.51
C PRO A 113 20.14 -26.60 8.80
N TYR A 114 19.10 -25.89 8.36
CA TYR A 114 17.96 -26.45 7.60
C TYR A 114 18.17 -26.38 6.08
N GLU A 115 19.21 -25.67 5.61
CA GLU A 115 19.55 -25.58 4.20
C GLU A 115 20.37 -26.78 3.76
N LYS A 116 19.98 -27.37 2.64
CA LYS A 116 20.63 -28.56 2.11
C LYS A 116 21.69 -28.19 1.08
N GLU A 117 22.76 -28.99 1.02
CA GLU A 117 23.83 -28.81 0.02
C GLU A 117 23.32 -28.99 -1.41
N GLU A 118 22.36 -29.89 -1.63
CA GLU A 118 21.71 -30.16 -2.93
C GLU A 118 20.96 -28.97 -3.53
N TRP A 119 20.67 -27.93 -2.74
CA TRP A 119 20.06 -26.69 -3.24
C TRP A 119 21.06 -25.76 -3.94
N ALA A 120 22.33 -26.15 -4.03
CA ALA A 120 23.42 -25.39 -4.66
C ALA A 120 23.53 -23.95 -4.12
N ILE A 121 23.53 -23.82 -2.79
CA ILE A 121 23.67 -22.55 -2.07
C ILE A 121 24.77 -22.66 -1.01
N GLY A 122 25.35 -21.52 -0.64
CA GLY A 122 26.50 -21.39 0.26
C GLY A 122 27.81 -21.17 -0.47
N VAL A 123 28.90 -21.11 0.30
CA VAL A 123 30.25 -20.83 -0.20
C VAL A 123 30.61 -21.77 -1.36
N GLY A 124 31.01 -21.19 -2.50
CA GLY A 124 31.42 -21.92 -3.70
C GLY A 124 30.32 -22.18 -4.73
N TYR A 125 29.11 -21.66 -4.52
CA TYR A 125 27.99 -21.73 -5.48
C TYR A 125 27.72 -20.38 -6.14
N ASP A 126 28.78 -19.63 -6.48
CA ASP A 126 28.63 -18.43 -7.31
C ASP A 126 28.22 -18.79 -8.74
N ILE A 127 27.45 -17.90 -9.35
CA ILE A 127 26.97 -18.05 -10.73
C ILE A 127 27.50 -16.90 -11.60
N SER A 128 27.65 -17.19 -12.89
CA SER A 128 28.14 -16.24 -13.88
C SER A 128 27.08 -15.19 -14.26
N PRO A 129 27.48 -14.05 -14.85
CA PRO A 129 26.53 -13.07 -15.39
C PRO A 129 25.55 -13.65 -16.41
N ARG A 130 25.92 -14.73 -17.10
CA ARG A 130 25.03 -15.43 -18.03
C ARG A 130 23.95 -16.18 -17.26
N GLU A 131 24.32 -16.96 -16.27
CA GLU A 131 23.40 -17.72 -15.43
C GLU A 131 22.44 -16.82 -14.67
N VAL A 132 22.88 -15.64 -14.22
CA VAL A 132 21.99 -14.62 -13.61
C VAL A 132 20.88 -14.21 -14.57
N ARG A 133 21.21 -13.87 -15.82
CA ARG A 133 20.19 -13.46 -16.81
C ARG A 133 19.27 -14.62 -17.17
N ASP A 134 19.83 -15.82 -17.32
CA ASP A 134 19.05 -17.01 -17.63
C ASP A 134 18.11 -17.36 -16.45
N ALA A 135 18.52 -17.15 -15.19
CA ALA A 135 17.66 -17.30 -14.02
C ALA A 135 16.53 -16.26 -13.98
N ILE A 136 16.81 -14.99 -14.28
CA ILE A 136 15.76 -13.94 -14.38
C ILE A 136 14.73 -14.32 -15.45
N ASP A 137 15.19 -14.72 -16.64
CA ASP A 137 14.34 -15.07 -17.78
C ASP A 137 13.51 -16.35 -17.55
N ARG A 138 13.81 -17.18 -16.54
CA ARG A 138 12.91 -18.26 -16.10
C ARG A 138 11.54 -17.71 -15.65
N GLY A 139 11.47 -16.44 -15.25
CA GLY A 139 10.26 -15.72 -14.84
C GLY A 139 9.29 -15.37 -15.97
N ASN A 140 9.62 -15.68 -17.23
CA ASN A 140 8.84 -15.31 -18.41
C ASN A 140 7.63 -16.23 -18.69
N TYR A 141 7.25 -17.12 -17.78
CA TYR A 141 6.04 -17.93 -17.98
C TYR A 141 4.78 -17.05 -17.95
N GLU A 142 3.82 -17.37 -18.81
CA GLU A 142 2.57 -16.60 -18.94
C GLU A 142 1.52 -16.96 -17.88
N GLY A 143 1.77 -17.97 -17.06
CA GLY A 143 0.81 -18.49 -16.10
C GLY A 143 -0.27 -19.37 -16.74
N GLY A 144 -1.20 -19.86 -15.91
CA GLY A 144 -2.30 -20.68 -16.40
C GLY A 144 -3.09 -21.36 -15.28
N SER A 145 -4.19 -21.99 -15.65
CA SER A 145 -5.16 -22.60 -14.72
C SER A 145 -4.88 -24.07 -14.39
N VAL A 146 -3.87 -24.68 -14.99
CA VAL A 146 -3.55 -26.11 -14.85
C VAL A 146 -2.06 -26.28 -14.61
N GLY A 147 -1.73 -27.26 -13.77
CA GLY A 147 -0.35 -27.65 -13.50
C GLY A 147 0.27 -26.86 -12.35
N ARG A 148 1.59 -26.98 -12.24
CA ARG A 148 2.38 -26.43 -11.16
C ARG A 148 3.19 -25.24 -11.67
N MET A 149 3.21 -24.14 -10.92
CA MET A 149 4.02 -22.96 -11.24
C MET A 149 4.39 -22.16 -9.99
N TRP A 150 5.50 -21.45 -10.02
CA TRP A 150 5.83 -20.43 -9.01
C TRP A 150 5.50 -19.03 -9.52
N THR A 151 5.22 -18.11 -8.61
CA THR A 151 5.14 -16.68 -8.92
C THR A 151 5.98 -15.86 -7.95
N ILE A 152 6.68 -14.85 -8.48
CA ILE A 152 7.67 -14.04 -7.77
C ILE A 152 7.33 -12.56 -7.98
N ASP A 153 7.25 -11.84 -6.87
CA ASP A 153 7.42 -10.39 -6.83
C ASP A 153 8.73 -10.10 -6.05
N PRO A 154 9.81 -9.69 -6.74
CA PRO A 154 11.11 -9.57 -6.12
C PRO A 154 11.21 -8.41 -5.12
N ILE A 155 10.58 -7.27 -5.40
CA ILE A 155 10.40 -6.15 -4.46
C ILE A 155 9.00 -5.55 -4.65
N ASP A 156 8.04 -6.11 -3.94
CA ASP A 156 6.71 -5.55 -3.89
C ASP A 156 6.75 -4.25 -3.10
N GLY A 157 6.16 -3.20 -3.66
CA GLY A 157 6.16 -1.86 -3.08
C GLY A 157 7.44 -1.08 -3.39
N THR A 158 8.00 -1.20 -4.59
CA THR A 158 9.10 -0.39 -5.18
C THR A 158 9.13 1.08 -4.71
N LYS A 159 7.97 1.76 -4.66
CA LYS A 159 7.89 3.16 -4.21
C LYS A 159 8.11 3.32 -2.71
N GLY A 160 7.61 2.39 -1.90
CA GLY A 160 7.92 2.31 -0.47
C GLY A 160 9.39 2.01 -0.24
N PHE A 161 9.99 1.11 -1.03
CA PHE A 161 11.43 0.85 -1.03
C PHE A 161 12.25 2.14 -1.28
N LEU A 162 11.93 2.89 -2.35
CA LEU A 162 12.58 4.17 -2.68
C LEU A 162 12.45 5.24 -1.58
N ARG A 163 11.34 5.22 -0.83
CA ARG A 163 11.10 6.15 0.28
C ARG A 163 11.82 5.77 1.57
N GLY A 164 12.48 4.62 1.61
CA GLY A 164 13.01 4.11 2.88
C GLY A 164 11.93 3.55 3.81
N GLU A 165 10.78 3.12 3.26
CA GLU A 165 9.61 2.64 4.00
C GLU A 165 9.44 1.11 3.87
N GLN A 166 8.19 0.61 3.83
CA GLN A 166 7.89 -0.81 3.74
C GLN A 166 8.02 -1.32 2.30
N TYR A 167 8.54 -2.53 2.17
CA TYR A 167 8.53 -3.35 0.97
C TYR A 167 8.48 -4.83 1.37
N ALA A 168 8.22 -5.71 0.42
CA ALA A 168 8.23 -7.14 0.66
C ALA A 168 8.88 -7.91 -0.50
N VAL A 169 9.42 -9.10 -0.20
CA VAL A 169 9.84 -10.09 -1.20
C VAL A 169 8.81 -11.20 -1.16
N CYS A 170 8.13 -11.49 -2.27
CA CYS A 170 6.95 -12.34 -2.26
C CYS A 170 7.12 -13.53 -3.22
N LEU A 171 6.85 -14.73 -2.70
CA LEU A 171 6.95 -15.99 -3.43
C LEU A 171 5.74 -16.87 -3.15
N SER A 172 5.14 -17.45 -4.17
CA SER A 172 4.12 -18.48 -3.99
C SER A 172 4.20 -19.59 -5.03
N LEU A 173 3.96 -20.82 -4.59
CA LEU A 173 3.67 -21.98 -5.43
C LEU A 173 2.16 -22.04 -5.69
N LEU A 174 1.78 -22.19 -6.95
CA LEU A 174 0.42 -22.41 -7.40
C LEU A 174 0.27 -23.81 -7.98
N ILE A 175 -0.82 -24.49 -7.61
CA ILE A 175 -1.25 -25.77 -8.18
C ILE A 175 -2.63 -25.57 -8.79
N ASP A 176 -2.76 -25.80 -10.09
CA ASP A 176 -3.99 -25.58 -10.87
C ASP A 176 -4.59 -24.19 -10.65
N GLY A 177 -3.73 -23.16 -10.73
CA GLY A 177 -4.13 -21.76 -10.52
C GLY A 177 -4.50 -21.42 -9.07
N LYS A 178 -4.14 -22.25 -8.08
CA LYS A 178 -4.44 -22.00 -6.66
C LYS A 178 -3.18 -21.89 -5.81
N PRO A 179 -2.97 -20.78 -5.08
CA PRO A 179 -1.90 -20.66 -4.11
C PRO A 179 -1.90 -21.85 -3.13
N THR A 180 -0.73 -22.46 -2.96
CA THR A 180 -0.55 -23.71 -2.20
C THR A 180 0.58 -23.59 -1.16
N VAL A 181 1.68 -22.93 -1.52
CA VAL A 181 2.72 -22.48 -0.58
C VAL A 181 2.93 -21.00 -0.80
N ALA A 182 3.06 -20.23 0.27
CA ALA A 182 3.34 -18.80 0.22
C ALA A 182 4.40 -18.42 1.23
N VAL A 183 5.36 -17.60 0.80
CA VAL A 183 6.38 -17.00 1.66
C VAL A 183 6.51 -15.51 1.33
N ILE A 184 6.41 -14.66 2.35
CA ILE A 184 6.55 -13.21 2.24
C ILE A 184 7.62 -12.73 3.21
N GLY A 185 8.72 -12.20 2.71
CA GLY A 185 9.74 -11.53 3.50
C GLY A 185 9.38 -10.05 3.66
N CYS A 186 9.32 -9.54 4.88
CA CYS A 186 9.10 -8.11 5.16
C CYS A 186 10.26 -7.54 5.97
N PRO A 187 11.39 -7.17 5.33
CA PRO A 187 12.62 -6.80 6.04
C PRO A 187 12.48 -5.58 6.96
N ASN A 188 11.62 -4.62 6.58
CA ASN A 188 11.45 -3.36 7.29
C ASN A 188 10.26 -3.34 8.27
N LEU A 189 9.53 -4.45 8.41
CA LEU A 189 8.33 -4.48 9.24
C LEU A 189 8.71 -4.52 10.72
N PRO A 190 8.28 -3.53 11.55
CA PRO A 190 8.73 -3.44 12.93
C PRO A 190 8.14 -4.55 13.78
N HIS A 191 8.92 -5.03 14.76
CA HIS A 191 8.44 -6.04 15.71
C HIS A 191 7.34 -5.52 16.62
N ARG A 192 7.36 -4.21 16.91
CA ARG A 192 6.32 -3.52 17.67
C ARG A 192 5.92 -2.25 16.94
N THR A 193 4.63 -2.12 16.63
CA THR A 193 4.09 -0.92 15.97
C THR A 193 4.36 0.36 16.79
N SER A 194 4.38 0.26 18.12
CA SER A 194 4.68 1.37 19.02
C SER A 194 6.17 1.76 19.08
N LYS A 195 7.07 0.95 18.51
CA LYS A 195 8.51 1.21 18.44
C LYS A 195 9.01 0.97 17.01
N PRO A 196 8.63 1.85 16.05
CA PRO A 196 8.94 1.65 14.64
C PRO A 196 10.45 1.63 14.34
N ASP A 197 11.28 2.27 15.17
CA ASP A 197 12.75 2.26 15.05
C ASP A 197 13.43 1.10 15.80
N GLY A 198 12.66 0.22 16.44
CA GLY A 198 13.17 -0.97 17.12
C GLY A 198 13.57 -2.08 16.14
N PRO A 199 13.76 -3.32 16.63
CA PRO A 199 14.00 -4.48 15.79
C PRO A 199 12.91 -4.65 14.71
N LYS A 200 13.34 -5.02 13.50
CA LYS A 200 12.49 -5.17 12.31
C LYS A 200 12.74 -6.53 11.67
N GLY A 201 11.84 -6.91 10.77
CA GLY A 201 12.02 -8.04 9.88
C GLY A 201 11.26 -9.27 10.34
N TYR A 202 10.49 -9.84 9.41
CA TYR A 202 9.80 -11.11 9.53
C TYR A 202 9.79 -11.85 8.19
N ILE A 203 9.71 -13.17 8.25
CA ILE A 203 9.28 -14.01 7.12
C ILE A 203 7.92 -14.59 7.50
N PHE A 204 6.91 -14.43 6.65
CA PHE A 204 5.58 -15.01 6.80
C PHE A 204 5.48 -16.24 5.91
N VAL A 205 4.87 -17.31 6.41
CA VAL A 205 4.71 -18.57 5.70
C VAL A 205 3.28 -19.05 5.84
N ALA A 206 2.71 -19.54 4.75
CA ALA A 206 1.45 -20.26 4.77
C ALA A 206 1.54 -21.44 3.79
N VAL A 207 1.00 -22.58 4.22
CA VAL A 207 0.83 -23.75 3.36
C VAL A 207 -0.63 -24.14 3.46
N LYS A 208 -1.23 -24.40 2.30
CA LYS A 208 -2.65 -24.72 2.20
C LYS A 208 -3.03 -25.87 3.15
N ASP A 209 -4.08 -25.65 3.93
CA ASP A 209 -4.63 -26.55 4.94
C ASP A 209 -3.65 -26.88 6.10
N GLN A 210 -2.60 -26.08 6.30
CA GLN A 210 -1.58 -26.26 7.35
C GLN A 210 -1.38 -25.03 8.24
N GLY A 211 -2.12 -23.95 7.99
CA GLY A 211 -2.08 -22.73 8.78
C GLY A 211 -1.01 -21.73 8.34
N ALA A 212 -1.03 -20.59 9.02
CA ALA A 212 -0.12 -19.47 8.80
C ALA A 212 0.82 -19.29 9.99
N GLU A 213 2.05 -18.89 9.72
CA GLU A 213 3.07 -18.62 10.73
C GLU A 213 3.96 -17.44 10.33
N ARG A 214 4.65 -16.87 11.33
CA ARG A 214 5.77 -15.95 11.13
C ARG A 214 7.03 -16.55 11.73
N LEU A 215 8.15 -16.29 11.06
CA LEU A 215 9.50 -16.65 11.44
C LEU A 215 10.32 -15.38 11.65
N SER A 216 11.47 -15.52 12.33
CA SER A 216 12.52 -14.50 12.28
C SER A 216 13.09 -14.36 10.86
N MET A 217 13.84 -13.28 10.59
CA MET A 217 14.54 -13.10 9.31
C MET A 217 15.57 -14.20 9.00
N LYS A 218 15.91 -15.06 9.97
CA LYS A 218 16.77 -16.22 9.72
C LYS A 218 15.99 -17.45 9.23
N GLY A 219 14.66 -17.38 9.16
CA GLY A 219 13.80 -18.48 8.72
C GLY A 219 13.55 -19.55 9.79
N PHE A 220 13.63 -19.19 11.07
CA PHE A 220 13.34 -20.09 12.20
C PHE A 220 12.54 -19.36 13.30
N ASP A 221 12.26 -20.05 14.41
CA ASP A 221 11.38 -19.61 15.52
C ASP A 221 9.93 -19.35 15.09
N PRO A 222 9.22 -20.40 14.61
CA PRO A 222 7.86 -20.24 14.14
C PRO A 222 6.92 -19.78 15.25
N THR A 223 6.10 -18.79 14.93
CA THR A 223 4.94 -18.39 15.73
C THR A 223 3.69 -18.48 14.85
N ILE A 224 2.72 -19.29 15.26
CA ILE A 224 1.43 -19.42 14.58
C ILE A 224 0.73 -18.06 14.54
N ILE A 225 0.12 -17.76 13.41
CA ILE A 225 -0.69 -16.56 13.18
C ILE A 225 -2.15 -16.98 13.07
N THR A 226 -3.01 -16.26 13.76
CA THR A 226 -4.46 -16.38 13.61
C THR A 226 -5.04 -14.98 13.67
N MET A 227 -5.83 -14.63 12.66
CA MET A 227 -6.49 -13.33 12.62
C MET A 227 -7.49 -13.21 13.77
N PRO A 228 -7.46 -12.10 14.52
CA PRO A 228 -8.44 -11.89 15.58
C PRO A 228 -9.83 -11.68 14.99
N THR A 229 -10.86 -12.13 15.71
CA THR A 229 -12.23 -11.68 15.44
C THR A 229 -12.39 -10.28 16.03
N VAL A 230 -12.80 -9.33 15.21
CA VAL A 230 -12.92 -7.91 15.60
C VAL A 230 -14.34 -7.40 15.32
N HIS A 231 -14.86 -6.54 16.19
CA HIS A 231 -16.16 -5.91 16.00
C HIS A 231 -16.05 -4.87 14.87
N PRO A 232 -17.10 -4.67 14.03
CA PRO A 232 -17.06 -3.71 12.93
C PRO A 232 -16.73 -2.26 13.33
N ALA A 233 -17.00 -1.87 14.57
CA ALA A 233 -16.66 -0.53 15.08
C ALA A 233 -15.16 -0.33 15.34
N ASP A 234 -14.40 -1.43 15.49
CA ASP A 234 -12.97 -1.40 15.81
C ASP A 234 -12.09 -1.67 14.57
N LEU A 235 -12.65 -1.48 13.37
CA LEU A 235 -11.94 -1.73 12.11
C LEU A 235 -10.91 -0.64 11.85
N ILE A 236 -9.65 -1.04 11.63
CA ILE A 236 -8.62 -0.18 11.03
C ILE A 236 -8.40 -0.64 9.59
N MET A 237 -8.62 0.28 8.65
CA MET A 237 -8.39 0.01 7.22
C MET A 237 -6.91 0.10 6.87
N LEU A 238 -6.41 -0.86 6.12
CA LEU A 238 -5.10 -0.88 5.47
C LEU A 238 -5.30 -0.47 4.00
N GLU A 239 -4.54 0.51 3.54
CA GLU A 239 -4.56 0.94 2.13
C GLU A 239 -3.16 1.33 1.64
N SER A 240 -2.98 1.42 0.32
CA SER A 240 -1.72 1.86 -0.29
C SER A 240 -1.41 3.31 0.09
N VAL A 241 -0.13 3.64 0.28
CA VAL A 241 0.30 5.05 0.40
C VAL A 241 -0.03 5.81 -0.90
N GLU A 242 0.26 5.16 -2.02
CA GLU A 242 0.08 5.68 -3.38
C GLU A 242 -1.39 5.76 -3.80
N SER A 243 -1.88 6.97 -4.03
CA SER A 243 -3.25 7.23 -4.51
C SER A 243 -3.48 6.78 -5.96
N GLY A 244 -2.43 6.49 -6.72
CA GLY A 244 -2.53 5.86 -8.04
C GLY A 244 -2.86 4.37 -7.96
N HIS A 245 -2.51 3.71 -6.85
CA HIS A 245 -2.63 2.26 -6.66
C HIS A 245 -3.94 1.88 -5.94
N SER A 246 -4.64 2.85 -5.35
CA SER A 246 -5.98 2.65 -4.77
C SER A 246 -6.79 3.94 -4.81
N SER A 247 -8.10 3.85 -5.01
CA SER A 247 -9.00 5.00 -4.94
C SER A 247 -9.26 5.42 -3.48
N HIS A 248 -8.40 6.29 -2.93
CA HIS A 248 -8.51 6.75 -1.54
C HIS A 248 -9.86 7.42 -1.22
N SER A 249 -10.46 8.12 -2.19
CA SER A 249 -11.78 8.74 -2.00
C SER A 249 -12.92 7.71 -1.96
N PHE A 250 -12.79 6.63 -2.73
CA PHE A 250 -13.73 5.50 -2.63
C PHE A 250 -13.55 4.79 -1.29
N ASN A 251 -12.31 4.50 -0.89
CA ASN A 251 -11.99 3.88 0.39
C ASN A 251 -12.52 4.70 1.57
N SER A 252 -12.34 6.02 1.54
CA SER A 252 -12.90 6.93 2.56
C SER A 252 -14.42 6.83 2.65
N ARG A 253 -15.11 6.73 1.51
CA ARG A 253 -16.57 6.55 1.51
C ARG A 253 -16.98 5.20 2.10
N VAL A 254 -16.22 4.13 1.85
CA VAL A 254 -16.46 2.82 2.47
C VAL A 254 -16.24 2.90 3.98
N SER A 255 -15.19 3.59 4.45
CA SER A 255 -14.94 3.82 5.88
C SER A 255 -16.09 4.57 6.55
N GLU A 256 -16.62 5.63 5.93
CA GLU A 256 -17.79 6.36 6.42
C GLU A 256 -19.03 5.45 6.56
N LEU A 257 -19.29 4.61 5.56
CA LEU A 257 -20.44 3.69 5.55
C LEU A 257 -20.31 2.57 6.60
N LEU A 258 -19.08 2.21 6.97
CA LEU A 258 -18.77 1.26 8.03
C LEU A 258 -18.63 1.91 9.42
N THR A 259 -18.75 3.23 9.51
CA THR A 259 -18.51 4.01 10.74
C THR A 259 -17.12 3.76 11.31
N ILE A 260 -16.11 3.67 10.44
CA ILE A 260 -14.71 3.57 10.85
C ILE A 260 -14.24 4.96 11.27
N GLU A 261 -13.95 5.12 12.56
CA GLU A 261 -13.46 6.39 13.13
C GLU A 261 -11.93 6.54 13.02
N GLU A 262 -11.22 5.41 13.09
CA GLU A 262 -9.75 5.41 13.02
C GLU A 262 -9.26 5.73 11.60
N PRO A 263 -8.20 6.55 11.46
CA PRO A 263 -7.62 6.84 10.15
C PRO A 263 -7.03 5.56 9.53
N PRO A 264 -7.02 5.45 8.18
CA PRO A 264 -6.45 4.29 7.52
C PRO A 264 -4.93 4.20 7.78
N MET A 265 -4.46 2.99 8.07
CA MET A 265 -3.04 2.67 8.13
C MET A 265 -2.51 2.49 6.70
N ARG A 266 -1.72 3.46 6.26
CA ARG A 266 -1.12 3.45 4.92
C ARG A 266 0.23 2.75 4.93
N MET A 267 0.39 1.78 4.03
CA MET A 267 1.66 1.11 3.80
C MET A 267 1.71 0.49 2.39
N ASP A 268 2.92 0.45 1.81
CA ASP A 268 3.17 -0.22 0.54
C ASP A 268 3.35 -1.73 0.72
N SER A 269 3.33 -2.46 -0.39
CA SER A 269 3.53 -3.91 -0.48
C SER A 269 2.49 -4.81 0.20
N GLN A 270 2.68 -6.12 0.05
CA GLN A 270 1.99 -7.22 0.70
C GLN A 270 2.31 -7.28 2.20
N ALA A 271 3.18 -6.40 2.72
CA ALA A 271 3.23 -6.09 4.15
C ALA A 271 1.85 -5.73 4.73
N LYS A 272 0.91 -5.24 3.89
CA LYS A 272 -0.52 -5.08 4.25
C LYS A 272 -1.17 -6.40 4.65
N TYR A 273 -1.01 -7.45 3.86
CA TYR A 273 -1.52 -8.79 4.21
C TYR A 273 -0.86 -9.30 5.49
N CYS A 274 0.45 -9.11 5.65
CA CYS A 274 1.17 -9.51 6.86
C CYS A 274 0.68 -8.75 8.11
N ALA A 275 0.45 -7.45 8.00
CA ALA A 275 -0.11 -6.63 9.07
C ALA A 275 -1.54 -7.06 9.42
N LEU A 276 -2.37 -7.36 8.42
CA LEU A 276 -3.72 -7.89 8.58
C LEU A 276 -3.71 -9.25 9.28
N ALA A 277 -2.86 -10.18 8.84
CA ALA A 277 -2.72 -11.51 9.42
C ALA A 277 -2.34 -11.43 10.91
N MET A 278 -1.44 -10.53 11.27
CA MET A 278 -1.05 -10.26 12.67
C MET A 278 -2.09 -9.47 13.48
N GLY A 279 -3.22 -9.07 12.89
CA GLY A 279 -4.25 -8.27 13.56
C GLY A 279 -3.87 -6.82 13.83
N ARG A 280 -2.87 -6.27 13.12
CA ARG A 280 -2.45 -4.85 13.23
C ARG A 280 -3.33 -3.90 12.42
N GLY A 281 -4.12 -4.44 11.50
CA GLY A 281 -5.27 -3.83 10.85
C GLY A 281 -6.34 -4.89 10.62
N GLN A 282 -7.54 -4.51 10.21
CA GLN A 282 -8.70 -5.42 10.14
C GLN A 282 -9.36 -5.49 8.77
N LEU A 283 -9.10 -4.51 7.89
CA LEU A 283 -9.64 -4.46 6.55
C LEU A 283 -8.58 -3.96 5.57
N TYR A 284 -8.10 -4.81 4.67
CA TYR A 284 -7.35 -4.37 3.51
C TYR A 284 -8.31 -4.15 2.34
N LEU A 285 -8.29 -2.94 1.78
CA LEU A 285 -9.09 -2.56 0.61
C LEU A 285 -8.21 -1.91 -0.45
N ARG A 286 -8.21 -2.50 -1.64
CA ARG A 286 -7.58 -1.94 -2.84
C ARG A 286 -8.60 -1.87 -3.96
N MET A 287 -8.92 -0.65 -4.38
CA MET A 287 -9.88 -0.42 -5.47
C MET A 287 -9.16 0.22 -6.65
N PRO A 288 -9.24 -0.36 -7.87
CA PRO A 288 -8.48 0.13 -8.99
C PRO A 288 -8.95 1.54 -9.36
N THR A 289 -7.98 2.39 -9.71
CA THR A 289 -8.24 3.77 -10.12
C THR A 289 -8.70 3.87 -11.57
N ARG A 290 -8.44 2.83 -12.37
CA ARG A 290 -8.85 2.68 -13.77
C ARG A 290 -9.67 1.42 -13.96
N ALA A 291 -10.66 1.47 -14.84
CA ALA A 291 -11.56 0.36 -15.10
C ALA A 291 -10.91 -0.80 -15.88
N ASP A 292 -9.83 -0.54 -16.61
CA ASP A 292 -9.10 -1.47 -17.46
C ASP A 292 -7.84 -2.04 -16.77
N TYR A 293 -7.62 -1.71 -15.51
CA TYR A 293 -6.47 -2.21 -14.77
C TYR A 293 -6.76 -3.60 -14.22
N GLU A 294 -5.89 -4.55 -14.56
CA GLU A 294 -5.90 -5.91 -14.02
C GLU A 294 -4.72 -6.08 -13.07
N GLU A 295 -5.02 -6.49 -11.84
CA GLU A 295 -4.01 -6.80 -10.81
C GLU A 295 -3.16 -7.99 -11.27
N LYS A 296 -1.87 -7.99 -10.91
CA LYS A 296 -0.96 -9.09 -11.22
C LYS A 296 -1.11 -10.21 -10.21
N ILE A 297 -0.81 -11.45 -10.62
CA ILE A 297 -0.93 -12.59 -9.70
C ILE A 297 0.12 -12.52 -8.58
N TRP A 298 1.32 -12.01 -8.86
CA TRP A 298 2.42 -11.93 -7.91
C TRP A 298 2.15 -10.92 -6.78
N ASP A 299 1.38 -9.85 -7.06
CA ASP A 299 0.93 -8.85 -6.08
C ASP A 299 0.04 -9.43 -4.96
N HIS A 300 -0.57 -10.61 -5.18
CA HIS A 300 -1.67 -11.10 -4.34
C HIS A 300 -1.64 -12.58 -3.99
N ALA A 301 -1.02 -13.47 -4.78
CA ALA A 301 -1.04 -14.91 -4.52
C ALA A 301 -0.46 -15.28 -3.13
N PRO A 302 0.72 -14.77 -2.74
CA PRO A 302 1.29 -15.06 -1.42
C PRO A 302 0.40 -14.54 -0.28
N GLY A 303 -0.04 -13.28 -0.38
CA GLY A 303 -0.88 -12.64 0.62
C GLY A 303 -2.26 -13.26 0.77
N SER A 304 -2.86 -13.71 -0.33
CA SER A 304 -4.17 -14.38 -0.32
C SER A 304 -4.13 -15.66 0.50
N LEU A 305 -3.15 -16.54 0.23
CA LEU A 305 -2.99 -17.78 0.99
C LEU A 305 -2.72 -17.51 2.47
N LEU A 306 -1.85 -16.52 2.77
CA LEU A 306 -1.54 -16.15 4.15
C LEU A 306 -2.79 -15.76 4.94
N ILE A 307 -3.68 -14.96 4.35
CA ILE A 307 -4.92 -14.54 5.02
C ILE A 307 -5.88 -15.71 5.19
N GLU A 308 -6.06 -16.54 4.17
CA GLU A 308 -6.97 -17.69 4.23
C GLU A 308 -6.54 -18.68 5.32
N GLU A 309 -5.25 -19.01 5.37
CA GLU A 309 -4.67 -19.91 6.38
C GLU A 309 -4.62 -19.27 7.79
N ALA A 310 -4.57 -17.95 7.88
CA ALA A 310 -4.74 -17.23 9.15
C ALA A 310 -6.21 -17.13 9.61
N GLY A 311 -7.16 -17.67 8.84
CA GLY A 311 -8.60 -17.72 9.17
C GLY A 311 -9.44 -16.57 8.59
N GLY A 312 -8.84 -15.71 7.78
CA GLY A 312 -9.51 -14.61 7.07
C GLY A 312 -10.18 -15.04 5.77
N VAL A 313 -10.53 -14.05 4.95
CA VAL A 313 -11.07 -14.23 3.60
C VAL A 313 -10.53 -13.14 2.69
N VAL A 314 -10.25 -13.52 1.43
CA VAL A 314 -9.84 -12.60 0.36
C VAL A 314 -10.77 -12.77 -0.84
N THR A 315 -11.31 -11.66 -1.34
CA THR A 315 -12.18 -11.64 -2.53
C THR A 315 -11.91 -10.42 -3.38
N ASP A 316 -12.50 -10.39 -4.56
CA ASP A 316 -12.71 -9.14 -5.29
C ASP A 316 -13.78 -8.25 -4.61
N SER A 317 -13.97 -7.04 -5.13
CA SER A 317 -14.97 -6.07 -4.63
C SER A 317 -16.43 -6.52 -4.77
N ARG A 318 -16.71 -7.61 -5.50
CA ARG A 318 -18.03 -8.21 -5.68
C ARG A 318 -18.26 -9.41 -4.75
N GLY A 319 -17.21 -9.89 -4.09
CA GLY A 319 -17.24 -11.05 -3.22
C GLY A 319 -16.85 -12.37 -3.90
N ASN A 320 -16.33 -12.33 -5.13
CA ASN A 320 -15.84 -13.54 -5.80
C ASN A 320 -14.42 -13.87 -5.33
N SER A 321 -14.09 -15.15 -5.23
CA SER A 321 -12.70 -15.60 -5.05
C SER A 321 -11.79 -15.04 -6.14
N LEU A 322 -10.52 -14.84 -5.80
CA LEU A 322 -9.49 -14.44 -6.75
C LEU A 322 -9.12 -15.63 -7.64
N ASP A 323 -9.02 -15.41 -8.94
CA ASP A 323 -8.67 -16.43 -9.93
C ASP A 323 -7.24 -16.21 -10.42
N PHE A 324 -6.29 -16.97 -9.86
CA PHE A 324 -4.88 -16.93 -10.26
C PHE A 324 -4.58 -17.85 -11.45
N GLY A 325 -5.60 -18.46 -12.06
CA GLY A 325 -5.48 -19.31 -13.24
C GLY A 325 -5.60 -18.59 -14.58
N MET A 326 -5.83 -17.28 -14.58
CA MET A 326 -6.11 -16.48 -15.78
C MET A 326 -4.86 -15.98 -16.51
N GLY A 327 -3.68 -16.53 -16.20
CA GLY A 327 -2.39 -16.11 -16.73
C GLY A 327 -1.62 -15.25 -15.74
N ARG A 328 -0.95 -14.19 -16.22
CA ARG A 328 -0.15 -13.26 -15.38
C ARG A 328 -1.00 -12.29 -14.54
N THR A 329 -2.31 -12.21 -14.77
CA THR A 329 -3.23 -11.29 -14.10
C THR A 329 -4.40 -12.02 -13.43
N LEU A 330 -5.10 -11.34 -12.53
CA LEU A 330 -6.38 -11.81 -11.96
C LEU A 330 -7.56 -11.64 -12.93
N GLY A 331 -7.28 -11.32 -14.20
CA GLY A 331 -8.25 -11.17 -15.29
C GLY A 331 -9.49 -10.36 -14.89
N LYS A 332 -10.62 -11.06 -14.70
CA LYS A 332 -11.92 -10.43 -14.46
C LYS A 332 -12.14 -9.97 -13.03
N ASN A 333 -11.31 -10.34 -12.06
CA ASN A 333 -11.43 -9.84 -10.69
C ASN A 333 -11.24 -8.32 -10.67
N ASN A 334 -11.99 -7.61 -9.84
CA ASN A 334 -11.94 -6.16 -9.75
C ASN A 334 -11.78 -5.71 -8.30
N GLY A 335 -10.63 -5.11 -8.00
CA GLY A 335 -10.25 -4.73 -6.65
C GLY A 335 -10.00 -5.93 -5.75
N ILE A 336 -9.51 -5.65 -4.55
CA ILE A 336 -9.14 -6.64 -3.54
C ILE A 336 -9.73 -6.22 -2.20
N VAL A 337 -10.36 -7.18 -1.55
CA VAL A 337 -10.93 -7.06 -0.21
C VAL A 337 -10.39 -8.20 0.63
N ALA A 338 -9.65 -7.91 1.69
CA ALA A 338 -9.20 -8.90 2.65
C ALA A 338 -9.53 -8.48 4.07
N CYS A 339 -10.19 -9.35 4.83
CA CYS A 339 -10.58 -9.10 6.22
C CYS A 339 -10.97 -10.42 6.92
N SER A 340 -11.43 -10.34 8.16
CA SER A 340 -12.00 -11.52 8.82
C SER A 340 -13.34 -11.92 8.19
N LYS A 341 -13.63 -13.23 8.20
CA LYS A 341 -14.90 -13.79 7.66
C LYS A 341 -16.15 -13.16 8.28
N TYR A 342 -16.05 -12.73 9.54
CA TYR A 342 -17.17 -12.13 10.29
C TYR A 342 -17.58 -10.75 9.75
N VAL A 343 -16.62 -9.91 9.35
CA VAL A 343 -16.90 -8.53 8.90
C VAL A 343 -17.09 -8.41 7.39
N HIS A 344 -16.60 -9.39 6.62
CA HIS A 344 -16.60 -9.37 5.16
C HIS A 344 -17.96 -9.07 4.49
N PRO A 345 -19.10 -9.65 4.92
CA PRO A 345 -20.39 -9.33 4.32
C PRO A 345 -20.77 -7.84 4.45
N LYS A 346 -20.49 -7.24 5.62
CA LYS A 346 -20.75 -5.81 5.87
C LYS A 346 -19.88 -4.91 5.01
N VAL A 347 -18.61 -5.29 4.82
CA VAL A 347 -17.67 -4.58 3.93
C VAL A 347 -18.17 -4.62 2.49
N LEU A 348 -18.61 -5.77 2.00
CA LEU A 348 -19.17 -5.88 0.64
C LEU A 348 -20.43 -5.03 0.45
N ASP A 349 -21.30 -4.96 1.46
CA ASP A 349 -22.48 -4.09 1.40
C ASP A 349 -22.11 -2.61 1.33
N ALA A 350 -21.14 -2.16 2.13
CA ALA A 350 -20.61 -0.80 2.07
C ALA A 350 -19.99 -0.50 0.69
N ILE A 351 -19.20 -1.42 0.13
CA ILE A 351 -18.63 -1.30 -1.23
C ILE A 351 -19.73 -1.19 -2.29
N ARG A 352 -20.78 -2.02 -2.22
CA ARG A 352 -21.91 -1.97 -3.15
C ARG A 352 -22.63 -0.62 -3.10
N VAL A 353 -22.84 -0.06 -1.92
CA VAL A 353 -23.43 1.27 -1.74
C VAL A 353 -22.53 2.35 -2.32
N ALA A 354 -21.24 2.37 -1.95
CA ALA A 354 -20.27 3.33 -2.48
C ALA A 354 -20.18 3.29 -4.02
N MET A 355 -20.19 2.09 -4.62
CA MET A 355 -20.21 1.90 -6.08
C MET A 355 -21.49 2.45 -6.73
N ARG A 356 -22.66 2.23 -6.12
CA ARG A 356 -23.93 2.79 -6.61
C ARG A 356 -23.92 4.31 -6.58
N GLU A 357 -23.44 4.91 -5.48
CA GLU A 357 -23.30 6.36 -5.36
C GLU A 357 -22.30 6.93 -6.37
N GLY A 358 -21.14 6.29 -6.54
CA GLY A 358 -20.12 6.67 -7.52
C GLY A 358 -20.65 6.68 -8.94
N ARG A 359 -21.39 5.64 -9.34
CA ARG A 359 -22.04 5.57 -10.67
C ARG A 359 -23.08 6.68 -10.88
N LYS A 360 -23.89 6.98 -9.86
CA LYS A 360 -24.86 8.10 -9.94
C LYS A 360 -24.13 9.44 -10.16
N ARG A 361 -23.09 9.71 -9.36
CA ARG A 361 -22.25 10.93 -9.49
C ARG A 361 -21.59 11.03 -10.87
N ALA A 362 -21.08 9.92 -11.40
CA ALA A 362 -20.47 9.88 -12.74
C ALA A 362 -21.48 10.23 -13.85
N LYS A 363 -22.66 9.61 -13.83
CA LYS A 363 -23.74 9.91 -14.79
C LYS A 363 -24.20 11.37 -14.72
N SER A 364 -24.38 11.92 -13.51
CA SER A 364 -24.73 13.34 -13.33
C SER A 364 -23.66 14.27 -13.87
N ARG A 365 -22.38 13.97 -13.67
CA ARG A 365 -21.26 14.76 -14.19
C ARG A 365 -21.18 14.71 -15.72
N GLU A 366 -21.44 13.56 -16.31
CA GLU A 366 -21.47 13.38 -17.77
C GLU A 366 -22.64 14.16 -18.39
N ALA A 367 -23.83 14.07 -17.80
CA ALA A 367 -25.00 14.85 -18.22
C ALA A 367 -24.74 16.37 -18.14
N LEU A 368 -24.10 16.84 -17.06
CA LEU A 368 -23.73 18.24 -16.91
C LEU A 368 -22.70 18.70 -17.96
N LYS A 369 -21.70 17.85 -18.26
CA LYS A 369 -20.73 18.13 -19.33
C LYS A 369 -21.39 18.18 -20.72
N ALA A 370 -22.30 17.25 -21.02
CA ALA A 370 -23.05 17.25 -22.27
C ALA A 370 -23.93 18.50 -22.40
N ALA A 371 -24.61 18.91 -21.33
CA ALA A 371 -25.40 20.13 -21.30
C ALA A 371 -24.54 21.39 -21.51
N ALA A 372 -23.37 21.47 -20.87
CA ALA A 372 -22.44 22.59 -21.06
C ALA A 372 -21.89 22.66 -22.49
N ALA A 373 -21.56 21.51 -23.09
CA ALA A 373 -21.11 21.44 -24.49
C ALA A 373 -22.22 21.84 -25.47
N ALA A 374 -23.47 21.42 -25.22
CA ALA A 374 -24.62 21.83 -26.02
C ALA A 374 -24.86 23.35 -25.93
N ALA A 375 -24.74 23.94 -24.73
CA ALA A 375 -24.87 25.38 -24.53
C ALA A 375 -23.75 26.18 -25.21
N ALA A 376 -22.52 25.66 -25.23
CA ALA A 376 -21.39 26.32 -25.90
C ALA A 376 -21.49 26.29 -27.44
N ASN A 377 -22.22 25.32 -27.99
CA ASN A 377 -22.45 25.16 -29.44
C ASN A 377 -23.74 25.82 -29.92
N ALA A 378 -24.56 26.38 -29.02
CA ALA A 378 -25.72 27.17 -29.41
C ALA A 378 -25.25 28.54 -29.94
N THR A 379 -25.38 28.76 -31.25
CA THR A 379 -25.21 30.09 -31.85
C THR A 379 -26.26 31.05 -31.29
N PRO A 380 -25.90 32.28 -30.91
CA PRO A 380 -26.90 33.28 -30.54
C PRO A 380 -27.82 33.53 -31.75
N GLU A 381 -29.13 33.46 -31.54
CA GLU A 381 -30.10 33.87 -32.55
C GLU A 381 -29.83 35.32 -32.96
N PRO A 382 -29.96 35.67 -34.26
CA PRO A 382 -29.81 37.05 -34.69
C PRO A 382 -30.89 37.92 -34.03
N GLU A 383 -30.47 38.97 -33.32
CA GLU A 383 -31.39 39.98 -32.80
C GLU A 383 -32.22 40.55 -33.94
N ASN A 384 -33.54 40.33 -33.89
CA ASN A 384 -34.45 40.99 -34.82
C ASN A 384 -34.40 42.51 -34.60
N PRO A 385 -34.29 43.31 -35.67
CA PRO A 385 -34.27 44.76 -35.54
C PRO A 385 -35.62 45.26 -34.99
N PRO A 386 -35.62 46.38 -34.24
CA PRO A 386 -36.82 46.89 -33.60
C PRO A 386 -37.86 47.30 -34.67
N PRO A 387 -39.17 47.15 -34.38
CA PRO A 387 -40.21 47.47 -35.34
C PRO A 387 -40.26 48.97 -35.62
N HIS A 388 -40.39 49.33 -36.91
CA HIS A 388 -40.64 50.69 -37.36
C HIS A 388 -42.02 51.19 -36.91
N GLU A 389 -42.07 52.35 -36.25
CA GLU A 389 -43.31 53.08 -35.99
C GLU A 389 -43.91 53.64 -37.30
N PRO A 390 -45.22 53.47 -37.54
CA PRO A 390 -45.91 54.22 -38.58
C PRO A 390 -46.34 55.59 -38.04
N THR A 391 -45.98 56.63 -38.77
CA THR A 391 -46.55 57.96 -38.68
C THR A 391 -48.01 57.96 -39.18
N GLN A 392 -48.93 58.56 -38.43
CA GLN A 392 -49.88 59.52 -38.99
C GLN A 392 -50.71 60.28 -37.94
N GLU A 393 -51.00 61.51 -38.33
CA GLU A 393 -51.77 62.57 -37.68
C GLU A 393 -53.23 62.19 -37.40
N SER A 394 -53.77 62.71 -36.29
CA SER A 394 -54.76 63.80 -36.26
C SER A 394 -55.81 63.65 -35.14
N ARG A 395 -55.99 64.80 -34.48
CA ARG A 395 -56.99 65.26 -33.50
C ARG A 395 -58.33 64.49 -33.41
N ASP A 396 -58.82 64.25 -32.20
CA ASP A 396 -59.78 65.15 -31.53
C ASP A 396 -60.13 64.71 -30.10
N THR A 397 -60.66 65.67 -29.36
CA THR A 397 -60.91 65.79 -27.92
C THR A 397 -62.00 64.89 -27.33
N GLU A 398 -61.84 64.45 -26.06
CA GLU A 398 -62.89 64.60 -25.04
C GLU A 398 -62.34 64.45 -23.60
N LYS A 399 -62.92 65.26 -22.70
CA LYS A 399 -62.60 65.41 -21.26
C LYS A 399 -63.51 64.53 -20.40
N GLU A 400 -63.07 64.26 -19.16
CA GLU A 400 -63.80 64.09 -17.87
C GLU A 400 -63.26 62.88 -17.08
N ASN A 401 -63.14 62.81 -15.74
CA ASN A 401 -63.27 63.70 -14.58
C ASN A 401 -62.70 62.89 -13.36
N ARG A 402 -61.74 63.46 -12.60
CA ARG A 402 -61.47 63.41 -11.11
C ARG A 402 -61.50 62.08 -10.29
N PRO A 403 -61.01 62.05 -9.01
CA PRO A 403 -60.00 62.88 -8.31
C PRO A 403 -58.91 62.07 -7.54
N MET A 404 -57.95 62.84 -7.01
CA MET A 404 -56.93 62.53 -6.00
C MET A 404 -57.54 62.14 -4.65
N ASP A 405 -56.86 61.25 -3.90
CA ASP A 405 -56.90 61.27 -2.44
C ASP A 405 -55.56 60.79 -1.85
N ASP A 406 -55.25 61.37 -0.70
CA ASP A 406 -53.93 61.60 -0.14
C ASP A 406 -53.35 60.46 0.70
N ALA A 407 -52.06 60.61 0.96
CA ALA A 407 -51.19 59.77 1.76
C ALA A 407 -51.53 59.73 3.25
N GLU A 408 -51.32 58.57 3.88
CA GLU A 408 -50.90 58.51 5.28
C GLU A 408 -49.68 57.61 5.46
N THR A 409 -48.72 58.16 6.19
CA THR A 409 -47.44 57.58 6.60
C THR A 409 -47.59 56.97 7.98
N TYR A 410 -47.12 55.73 8.19
CA TYR A 410 -46.65 55.30 9.50
C TYR A 410 -45.25 54.67 9.38
N MET A 411 -44.34 55.27 10.14
CA MET A 411 -42.96 54.89 10.37
C MET A 411 -42.87 53.59 11.16
N ILE A 412 -42.07 52.63 10.67
CA ILE A 412 -41.32 51.71 11.54
C ILE A 412 -39.86 51.73 11.08
N THR A 413 -39.02 52.31 11.92
CA THR A 413 -37.57 52.33 11.81
C THR A 413 -36.99 50.96 12.12
N ILE A 414 -36.29 50.33 11.17
CA ILE A 414 -35.24 49.34 11.47
C ILE A 414 -34.05 49.61 10.56
N GLY A 415 -32.89 49.80 11.18
CA GLY A 415 -31.67 50.33 10.58
C GLY A 415 -31.05 49.48 9.47
N LEU A 416 -30.44 50.19 8.53
CA LEU A 416 -29.70 49.67 7.38
C LEU A 416 -28.37 49.04 7.79
N GLY A 417 -28.09 47.87 7.23
CA GLY A 417 -26.76 47.31 7.07
C GLY A 417 -26.72 46.42 5.83
N ASN A 418 -25.98 46.86 4.81
CA ASN A 418 -25.53 46.14 3.60
C ASN A 418 -26.54 45.92 2.45
N GLY A 419 -26.49 46.83 1.47
CA GLY A 419 -26.01 46.55 0.09
C GLY A 419 -26.75 45.52 -0.75
N ASP A 420 -27.80 46.01 -1.42
CA ASP A 420 -28.30 45.67 -2.77
C ASP A 420 -28.76 44.25 -3.09
N ARG A 421 -30.08 44.06 -3.00
CA ARG A 421 -30.86 43.17 -3.89
C ARG A 421 -31.95 44.00 -4.58
N ALA A 422 -31.95 43.98 -5.91
CA ALA A 422 -33.07 44.42 -6.73
C ALA A 422 -34.24 43.42 -6.63
N VAL A 423 -35.46 43.92 -6.42
CA VAL A 423 -36.72 43.16 -6.51
C VAL A 423 -37.42 43.57 -7.81
N MET A 424 -37.63 42.60 -8.70
CA MET A 424 -38.37 42.75 -9.95
C MET A 424 -39.80 42.22 -9.73
N GLY A 425 -40.83 43.02 -10.05
CA GLY A 425 -42.24 42.63 -9.94
C GLY A 425 -42.63 41.60 -11.00
N LEU A 426 -43.46 40.62 -10.62
CA LEU A 426 -44.04 39.61 -11.52
C LEU A 426 -45.43 40.07 -12.02
N PRO A 427 -45.78 39.87 -13.30
CA PRO A 427 -47.16 39.98 -13.77
C PRO A 427 -47.95 38.66 -13.64
N ASN A 428 -49.27 38.79 -13.48
CA ASN A 428 -50.25 37.70 -13.35
C ASN A 428 -50.44 36.91 -14.67
N PRO A 429 -50.73 35.59 -14.66
CA PRO A 429 -50.66 34.76 -15.85
C PRO A 429 -52.05 34.47 -16.45
N GLU A 430 -52.26 34.81 -17.72
CA GLU A 430 -53.27 34.15 -18.55
C GLU A 430 -52.68 33.85 -19.94
N GLY A 431 -52.70 32.56 -20.31
CA GLY A 431 -52.51 32.09 -21.68
C GLY A 431 -51.14 31.51 -22.04
N SER A 432 -51.08 30.16 -22.12
CA SER A 432 -50.23 29.36 -23.04
C SER A 432 -48.70 29.58 -22.98
N SER A 433 -47.81 28.62 -22.76
CA SER A 433 -47.76 27.18 -23.09
C SER A 433 -46.33 26.71 -22.70
N ALA A 434 -46.09 25.39 -22.70
CA ALA A 434 -44.92 24.68 -22.18
C ALA A 434 -43.49 25.15 -22.60
N MET A 435 -43.33 26.21 -23.41
CA MET A 435 -42.02 26.78 -23.76
C MET A 435 -41.41 27.68 -22.67
N GLY A 436 -42.22 28.35 -21.83
CA GLY A 436 -41.70 29.24 -20.77
C GLY A 436 -40.99 28.49 -19.63
N VAL A 437 -41.43 27.27 -19.32
CA VAL A 437 -40.83 26.43 -18.26
C VAL A 437 -39.50 25.81 -18.71
N PHE A 438 -39.38 25.44 -19.99
CA PHE A 438 -38.12 24.95 -20.55
C PHE A 438 -37.09 26.07 -20.73
N GLY A 439 -37.50 27.24 -21.24
CA GLY A 439 -36.62 28.41 -21.37
C GLY A 439 -36.12 28.93 -20.02
N GLY A 440 -36.99 29.03 -19.02
CA GLY A 440 -36.63 29.46 -17.66
C GLY A 440 -35.70 28.46 -16.94
N THR A 441 -35.89 27.15 -17.16
CA THR A 441 -35.00 26.13 -16.59
C THR A 441 -33.62 26.15 -17.25
N ILE A 442 -33.55 26.31 -18.58
CA ILE A 442 -32.29 26.43 -19.32
C ILE A 442 -31.56 27.71 -18.92
N TRP A 443 -32.26 28.85 -18.84
CA TRP A 443 -31.67 30.12 -18.42
C TRP A 443 -31.21 30.08 -16.96
N GLY A 444 -31.98 29.43 -16.08
CA GLY A 444 -31.58 29.17 -14.69
C GLY A 444 -30.33 28.30 -14.58
N VAL A 445 -30.20 27.25 -15.39
CA VAL A 445 -28.99 26.41 -15.46
C VAL A 445 -27.80 27.20 -16.01
N VAL A 446 -27.97 27.99 -17.07
CA VAL A 446 -26.92 28.84 -17.63
C VAL A 446 -26.47 29.89 -16.61
N TYR A 447 -27.40 30.51 -15.89
CA TYR A 447 -27.11 31.49 -14.84
C TYR A 447 -26.35 30.86 -13.67
N VAL A 448 -26.76 29.68 -13.20
CA VAL A 448 -26.07 28.94 -12.14
C VAL A 448 -24.68 28.50 -12.60
N VAL A 449 -24.53 28.01 -13.83
CA VAL A 449 -23.22 27.64 -14.41
C VAL A 449 -22.31 28.87 -14.53
N LYS A 450 -22.84 30.02 -14.92
CA LYS A 450 -22.08 31.27 -15.01
C LYS A 450 -21.63 31.75 -13.62
N GLN A 451 -22.51 31.72 -12.62
CA GLN A 451 -22.19 32.04 -11.22
C GLN A 451 -21.17 31.07 -10.60
N VAL A 452 -21.28 29.77 -10.89
CA VAL A 452 -20.31 28.76 -10.46
C VAL A 452 -18.96 28.98 -11.17
N THR A 453 -18.96 29.38 -12.44
CA THR A 453 -17.73 29.64 -13.20
C THR A 453 -17.03 30.91 -12.70
N GLU A 454 -17.78 31.98 -12.42
CA GLU A 454 -17.26 33.23 -11.86
C GLU A 454 -16.77 33.05 -10.41
N SER A 455 -17.47 32.28 -9.58
CA SER A 455 -17.01 31.94 -8.22
C SER A 455 -15.80 31.01 -8.20
N VAL A 456 -15.70 30.05 -9.14
CA VAL A 456 -14.51 29.20 -9.32
C VAL A 456 -13.32 30.01 -9.83
N GLN A 457 -13.53 30.95 -10.75
CA GLN A 457 -12.50 31.87 -11.24
C GLN A 457 -12.01 32.79 -10.11
N ALA A 458 -12.92 33.39 -9.34
CA ALA A 458 -12.59 34.22 -8.19
C ALA A 458 -11.88 33.45 -7.07
N THR A 459 -12.28 32.19 -6.83
CA THR A 459 -11.61 31.30 -5.87
C THR A 459 -10.23 30.89 -6.36
N LYS A 460 -10.09 30.57 -7.65
CA LYS A 460 -8.81 30.24 -8.30
C LYS A 460 -7.85 31.43 -8.27
N GLN A 461 -8.35 32.64 -8.45
CA GLN A 461 -7.56 33.87 -8.38
C GLN A 461 -7.12 34.19 -6.95
N LYS A 462 -8.03 34.08 -5.97
CA LYS A 462 -7.69 34.18 -4.53
C LYS A 462 -6.72 33.10 -4.06
N MET A 463 -6.77 31.90 -4.63
CA MET A 463 -5.83 30.82 -4.34
C MET A 463 -4.46 31.06 -5.00
N LYS A 464 -4.44 31.64 -6.20
CA LYS A 464 -3.20 32.05 -6.89
C LYS A 464 -2.48 33.18 -6.16
N GLU A 465 -3.22 34.15 -5.64
CA GLU A 465 -2.71 35.21 -4.75
C GLU A 465 -2.14 34.66 -3.43
N LYS A 466 -2.62 33.49 -2.98
CA LYS A 466 -2.12 32.77 -1.80
C LYS A 466 -1.04 31.73 -2.11
N GLY A 467 -0.52 31.66 -3.34
CA GLY A 467 0.60 30.79 -3.73
C GLY A 467 0.22 29.38 -4.21
N TYR A 468 -1.05 29.13 -4.52
CA TYR A 468 -1.58 27.86 -5.04
C TYR A 468 -1.87 27.99 -6.54
N ASP A 469 -1.23 27.17 -7.38
CA ASP A 469 -1.51 27.10 -8.81
C ASP A 469 -2.37 25.87 -9.13
N ILE A 470 -3.51 26.07 -9.81
CA ILE A 470 -4.51 25.03 -10.04
C ILE A 470 -4.66 24.81 -11.54
N SER A 471 -4.23 23.64 -12.01
CA SER A 471 -4.40 23.21 -13.40
C SER A 471 -5.39 22.03 -13.50
N GLY A 472 -5.85 21.72 -14.72
CA GLY A 472 -6.70 20.55 -14.98
C GLY A 472 -6.03 19.20 -14.66
N LYS A 473 -4.74 19.19 -14.29
CA LYS A 473 -3.97 18.02 -13.88
C LYS A 473 -3.62 17.99 -12.38
N GLY A 474 -4.02 18.99 -11.59
CA GLY A 474 -3.77 19.04 -10.14
C GLY A 474 -3.39 20.43 -9.61
N VAL A 475 -3.26 20.51 -8.28
CA VAL A 475 -2.88 21.72 -7.51
C VAL A 475 -1.40 21.66 -7.15
N SER A 476 -0.66 22.74 -7.41
CA SER A 476 0.74 22.94 -7.02
C SER A 476 0.83 24.07 -5.99
N ILE A 477 1.62 23.88 -4.94
CA ILE A 477 1.87 24.87 -3.89
C ILE A 477 3.33 25.30 -4.01
N LYS A 478 3.58 26.60 -4.22
CA LYS A 478 4.94 27.14 -4.05
C LYS A 478 5.19 27.34 -2.56
N THR A 479 5.86 26.39 -1.93
CA THR A 479 6.39 26.54 -0.57
C THR A 479 7.81 27.14 -0.66
N SER A 480 8.11 28.14 0.17
CA SER A 480 9.47 28.67 0.38
C SER A 480 10.18 28.00 1.57
N LYS A 481 9.67 26.87 2.06
CA LYS A 481 10.22 26.14 3.20
C LYS A 481 10.40 24.67 2.81
N ARG A 482 11.64 24.21 2.71
CA ARG A 482 11.95 22.77 2.65
C ARG A 482 11.38 22.13 3.91
N PHE A 483 10.37 21.30 3.76
CA PHE A 483 9.91 20.41 4.83
C PHE A 483 11.03 19.40 5.08
N ASP A 484 11.52 19.36 6.31
CA ASP A 484 12.50 18.36 6.73
C ASP A 484 11.81 17.11 7.29
N ARG A 485 12.60 16.07 7.55
CA ARG A 485 12.16 14.79 8.13
C ARG A 485 11.38 14.98 9.43
N GLN A 486 11.66 16.04 10.19
CA GLN A 486 11.04 16.30 11.50
C GLN A 486 9.60 16.81 11.34
N ASP A 487 9.36 17.68 10.36
CA ASP A 487 8.01 18.17 10.04
C ASP A 487 7.08 17.03 9.55
N TYR A 488 7.63 15.97 8.97
CA TYR A 488 6.87 14.81 8.49
C TYR A 488 6.62 13.74 9.57
N ILE A 489 7.59 13.53 10.47
CA ILE A 489 7.44 12.72 11.69
C ILE A 489 6.32 13.32 12.58
N ASP A 490 6.16 14.63 12.58
CA ASP A 490 5.10 15.32 13.31
C ASP A 490 3.70 15.05 12.77
N ALA A 491 3.56 15.03 11.45
CA ALA A 491 2.30 14.80 10.76
C ALA A 491 1.82 13.34 10.86
N THR A 492 2.74 12.38 11.00
CA THR A 492 2.43 10.94 10.94
C THR A 492 2.54 10.22 12.29
N GLN A 493 3.43 10.64 13.21
CA GLN A 493 3.68 9.92 14.46
C GLN A 493 3.10 10.60 15.72
N ARG A 494 3.04 11.93 15.79
CA ARG A 494 2.48 12.62 16.99
C ARG A 494 0.95 12.54 17.08
N GLY A 495 0.26 12.51 15.93
CA GLY A 495 -1.19 12.26 15.89
C GLY A 495 -1.54 10.92 16.50
N MET A 496 -0.79 9.87 16.13
CA MET A 496 -0.94 8.49 16.59
C MET A 496 -0.59 8.31 18.08
N MET A 497 0.43 9.01 18.60
CA MET A 497 0.74 9.00 20.04
C MET A 497 -0.32 9.74 20.89
N LYS A 498 -0.92 10.82 20.39
CA LYS A 498 -1.99 11.53 21.12
C LYS A 498 -3.26 10.69 21.23
N THR A 499 -3.65 9.95 20.19
CA THR A 499 -4.81 9.05 20.22
C THR A 499 -4.59 7.82 21.09
N MET A 500 -3.40 7.19 21.05
CA MET A 500 -3.08 6.03 21.89
C MET A 500 -2.92 6.37 23.38
N THR A 501 -2.40 7.56 23.71
CA THR A 501 -2.26 7.99 25.12
C THR A 501 -3.61 8.43 25.70
N ALA A 502 -4.47 9.06 24.89
CA ALA A 502 -5.81 9.49 25.31
C ALA A 502 -6.78 8.31 25.54
N THR A 503 -6.61 7.19 24.84
CA THR A 503 -7.43 5.97 25.03
C THR A 503 -7.03 5.15 26.25
N SER A 504 -5.83 5.33 26.80
CA SER A 504 -5.41 4.70 28.06
C SER A 504 -5.90 5.39 29.35
N PHE A 505 -6.44 6.61 29.25
CA PHE A 505 -6.90 7.40 30.40
C PHE A 505 -8.39 7.78 30.27
N ASN A 506 -9.27 6.81 30.02
CA ASN A 506 -10.66 6.95 30.47
C ASN A 506 -11.41 5.60 30.53
N ARG A 507 -11.15 4.81 31.57
CA ARG A 507 -12.15 3.84 32.09
C ARG A 507 -12.22 3.96 33.61
N ARG A 508 -13.22 4.74 34.03
CA ARG A 508 -13.95 4.77 35.31
C ARG A 508 -13.33 4.01 36.50
N ALA A 509 -13.01 4.75 37.55
CA ALA A 509 -13.19 4.27 38.92
C ALA A 509 -14.31 5.11 39.55
N ASP A 510 -15.44 4.48 39.84
CA ASP A 510 -16.41 4.97 40.83
C ASP A 510 -16.99 3.79 41.61
N SER A 511 -17.00 3.97 42.93
CA SER A 511 -17.63 3.20 44.01
C SER A 511 -16.99 1.87 44.45
N ILE A 512 -16.40 1.81 45.66
CA ILE A 512 -17.08 1.50 46.94
C ILE A 512 -16.05 1.61 48.11
N ASP A 513 -16.39 2.49 49.06
CA ASP A 513 -16.27 2.48 50.53
C ASP A 513 -15.11 1.82 51.32
N GLY A 514 -14.67 2.49 52.40
CA GLY A 514 -13.80 1.91 53.43
C GLY A 514 -12.90 2.88 54.20
N SER A 515 -13.42 3.42 55.30
CA SER A 515 -12.80 4.29 56.31
C SER A 515 -11.43 3.84 56.88
N HIS A 516 -10.50 4.78 57.07
CA HIS A 516 -9.81 5.10 58.34
C HIS A 516 -8.60 6.06 58.16
N SER A 517 -8.46 6.99 59.10
CA SER A 517 -7.34 7.92 59.36
C SER A 517 -6.93 7.77 60.84
N PRO A 518 -5.85 8.39 61.36
CA PRO A 518 -4.52 8.66 60.80
C PRO A 518 -3.38 8.42 61.84
N ASN A 519 -2.10 8.47 61.41
CA ASN A 519 -0.87 8.89 62.15
C ASN A 519 0.36 8.26 61.45
N SER A 520 1.57 8.82 61.41
CA SER A 520 2.18 10.08 61.86
C SER A 520 3.65 10.03 61.39
N ASN A 521 4.24 11.18 61.05
CA ASN A 521 5.69 11.50 61.12
C ASN A 521 6.67 10.65 60.26
N SER A 522 7.74 11.17 59.66
CA SER A 522 8.40 12.47 59.71
C SER A 522 9.50 12.48 58.64
N SER A 523 9.85 13.70 58.18
CA SER A 523 11.18 14.15 57.71
C SER A 523 11.81 13.47 56.49
N ALA A 524 12.51 14.13 55.58
CA ALA A 524 12.73 15.54 55.24
C ALA A 524 13.54 15.52 53.92
N ARG A 525 13.34 16.54 53.08
CA ARG A 525 14.35 17.31 52.29
C ARG A 525 15.73 16.68 52.05
N SER A 526 16.45 16.89 50.95
CA SER A 526 16.30 17.62 49.68
C SER A 526 17.69 17.51 49.01
N SER A 527 17.74 17.23 47.70
CA SER A 527 18.62 17.76 46.63
C SER A 527 20.06 18.26 46.91
N PRO A 528 20.93 18.51 45.89
CA PRO A 528 21.25 17.77 44.65
C PRO A 528 22.78 17.79 44.24
N VAL A 529 23.15 16.95 43.25
CA VAL A 529 24.03 17.22 42.06
C VAL A 529 25.56 17.51 42.16
N ASN A 530 26.29 16.94 41.15
CA ASN A 530 27.65 17.21 40.59
C ASN A 530 28.88 16.59 41.31
N SER A 531 29.98 16.16 40.68
CA SER A 531 30.45 15.97 39.29
C SER A 531 31.92 15.47 39.32
N ALA A 532 32.37 14.72 38.31
CA ALA A 532 33.79 14.49 37.90
C ALA A 532 34.68 13.67 38.89
N THR A 533 35.76 12.95 38.54
CA THR A 533 36.78 13.04 37.49
C THR A 533 37.57 11.71 37.37
N ALA A 534 38.33 11.59 36.29
CA ALA A 534 39.23 10.52 35.81
C ALA A 534 40.26 9.91 36.80
N SER A 535 40.72 8.69 36.49
CA SER A 535 42.16 8.38 36.31
C SER A 535 42.39 6.93 35.83
N SER A 536 43.43 6.78 35.02
CA SER A 536 43.92 5.54 34.41
C SER A 536 45.04 4.95 35.27
N PHE A 537 45.22 3.61 35.32
CA PHE A 537 46.51 2.98 35.62
C PHE A 537 46.56 1.50 35.18
N SER A 538 47.41 1.23 34.18
CA SER A 538 48.46 0.19 34.13
C SER A 538 48.18 -1.33 34.27
N ALA A 539 48.53 -2.01 33.17
CA ALA A 539 49.41 -3.19 33.05
C ALA A 539 49.01 -4.60 33.56
N ARG A 540 48.77 -5.47 32.55
CA ARG A 540 49.24 -6.87 32.31
C ARG A 540 50.43 -7.37 33.18
N PRO A 541 50.61 -8.71 33.40
CA PRO A 541 50.73 -9.68 32.30
C PRO A 541 50.22 -11.13 32.51
N ALA A 542 50.28 -11.87 31.40
CA ALA A 542 49.95 -13.28 31.23
C ALA A 542 51.06 -14.23 31.73
N VAL A 543 50.66 -15.44 32.14
CA VAL A 543 51.48 -16.66 32.29
C VAL A 543 50.55 -17.81 31.87
N GLN A 544 50.63 -18.37 30.66
CA GLN A 544 51.59 -19.36 30.15
C GLN A 544 51.56 -20.71 30.90
N ARG A 545 50.98 -21.72 30.27
CA ARG A 545 51.39 -23.13 30.46
C ARG A 545 51.51 -23.78 29.09
N ALA A 546 52.72 -24.20 28.79
CA ALA A 546 53.11 -24.98 27.61
C ALA A 546 53.76 -26.29 28.10
N MET A 547 54.00 -27.20 27.14
CA MET A 547 54.90 -28.38 27.19
C MET A 547 54.26 -29.63 27.85
N SER A 548 54.38 -30.87 27.34
CA SER A 548 55.23 -31.45 26.28
C SER A 548 54.74 -32.90 25.97
N SER A 549 54.68 -33.31 24.70
CA SER A 549 55.59 -34.25 24.00
C SER A 549 55.44 -35.77 24.27
N ASN A 550 55.11 -36.53 23.22
CA ASN A 550 55.93 -37.63 22.64
C ASN A 550 55.20 -38.16 21.38
N SER A 551 55.77 -38.08 20.16
CA SER A 551 56.80 -38.98 19.58
C SER A 551 56.28 -40.42 19.42
N ALA A 552 56.31 -41.12 18.28
CA ALA A 552 56.83 -40.87 16.93
C ALA A 552 56.45 -42.05 15.98
N LYS A 553 56.80 -41.88 14.69
CA LYS A 553 57.13 -42.89 13.65
C LYS A 553 55.94 -43.56 12.91
N SER A 554 55.77 -43.29 11.60
CA SER A 554 56.49 -43.88 10.43
C SER A 554 55.69 -45.06 9.87
N ALA A 555 55.51 -45.35 8.58
CA ALA A 555 55.73 -44.70 7.30
C ALA A 555 55.07 -45.63 6.24
N GLU A 556 54.88 -45.08 5.04
CA GLU A 556 54.97 -45.74 3.72
C GLU A 556 53.90 -46.74 3.22
N LYS A 557 53.44 -46.41 1.99
CA LYS A 557 53.23 -47.26 0.79
C LYS A 557 52.16 -48.37 0.92
N LYS A 558 51.25 -48.60 -0.04
CA LYS A 558 51.40 -48.63 -1.50
C LYS A 558 50.01 -48.81 -2.16
N SER A 559 49.88 -48.32 -3.40
CA SER A 559 48.90 -48.69 -4.43
C SER A 559 48.67 -50.21 -4.55
N LEU A 560 47.43 -50.62 -4.86
CA LEU A 560 47.11 -51.72 -5.79
C LEU A 560 45.61 -51.73 -6.20
N PHE A 561 45.40 -51.57 -7.51
CA PHE A 561 44.41 -52.16 -8.42
C PHE A 561 43.14 -52.86 -7.88
N GLY A 562 42.01 -52.64 -8.55
CA GLY A 562 40.88 -53.56 -8.50
C GLY A 562 39.62 -53.12 -9.25
N SER A 563 39.64 -53.19 -10.58
CA SER A 563 38.45 -53.19 -11.45
C SER A 563 37.43 -54.25 -11.00
N ASN A 564 36.13 -53.95 -11.05
CA ASN A 564 35.14 -54.95 -11.41
C ASN A 564 33.98 -54.36 -12.22
N LYS A 565 33.94 -54.72 -13.50
CA LYS A 565 32.74 -54.85 -14.32
C LYS A 565 32.09 -56.21 -14.01
N ASN A 566 30.76 -56.24 -13.90
CA ASN A 566 29.85 -57.20 -14.56
C ASN A 566 28.44 -57.06 -13.95
N THR A 567 27.47 -56.59 -14.73
CA THR A 567 26.39 -57.40 -15.36
C THR A 567 25.53 -58.20 -14.38
N LEU A 568 24.34 -57.67 -14.10
CA LEU A 568 23.05 -58.25 -14.54
C LEU A 568 21.98 -57.16 -14.55
#